data_AF-A0A7S4M5P3-F1
#
_entry.id   AF-A0A7S4M5P3-F1
#
_cell.length_a   1.000
_cell.length_b   1.000
_cell.length_c   1.000
_cell.angle_alpha   90.00
_cell.angle_beta   90.00
_cell.angle_gamma   90.00
#
_symmetry.space_group_name_H-M   'P 1'
#
loop_
_entity.id
_entity.type
_entity.pdbx_description
1 polymer ?
#
loop_
_entity_poly.entity_id
_entity_poly.type
_entity_poly.pdbx_seq_one_letter_code
_entity_poly.pdbx_strand_id
1 'polypeptide(L)'
;LVNVGEFGGGESGRFMSRLKEFSDANSVTVHTCTADETPWVSYFRFAAAPAFRTWCIGMGLEGVSVDYALPKGEEKPPPLPDGIAALRMRYSHFGCNVVHEDVAFKYGVDAHSAKMDLKHAVEDMGGKLPAEHGHGTEYAAPADAQQRWKDM
;
A
#
# COMPACT_ATOMS: atom_id res chain seq x y z
N LEU A 1 7.11 -15.79 -7.82
CA LEU A 1 6.04 -15.79 -8.85
C LEU A 1 5.63 -14.34 -9.16
N VAL A 2 6.59 -13.51 -9.56
CA VAL A 2 6.33 -12.18 -10.11
C VAL A 2 7.21 -12.10 -11.34
N ASN A 3 6.61 -12.18 -12.53
CA ASN A 3 7.33 -11.91 -13.76
C ASN A 3 7.10 -10.44 -14.10
N VAL A 4 8.18 -9.67 -14.24
CA VAL A 4 8.08 -8.30 -14.75
C VAL A 4 7.66 -8.40 -16.21
N GLY A 5 6.44 -7.98 -16.51
CA GLY A 5 5.96 -7.87 -17.88
C GLY A 5 6.48 -6.58 -18.50
N GLU A 6 7.30 -6.69 -19.53
CA GLU A 6 7.65 -5.57 -20.40
C GLU A 6 6.77 -5.63 -21.65
N PHE A 7 6.01 -4.57 -21.89
CA PHE A 7 5.10 -4.46 -23.05
C PHE A 7 5.77 -3.79 -24.26
N GLY A 8 7.11 -3.75 -24.28
CA GLY A 8 7.93 -3.32 -25.43
C GLY A 8 8.22 -1.82 -25.52
N GLY A 9 7.83 -1.01 -24.53
CA GLY A 9 8.05 0.45 -24.53
C GLY A 9 9.36 0.89 -23.87
N GLY A 10 10.25 -0.03 -23.50
CA GLY A 10 11.51 0.26 -22.81
C GLY A 10 11.33 0.68 -21.34
N GLU A 11 10.19 0.33 -20.73
CA GLU A 11 9.84 0.70 -19.37
C GLU A 11 10.83 0.15 -18.35
N SER A 12 11.30 -1.09 -18.56
CA SER A 12 12.31 -1.76 -17.72
C SER A 12 13.61 -0.98 -17.73
N GLY A 13 14.10 -0.61 -18.92
CA GLY A 13 15.33 0.17 -19.08
C GLY A 13 15.24 1.54 -18.41
N ARG A 14 14.11 2.24 -18.60
CA ARG A 14 13.86 3.53 -17.94
C ARG A 14 13.80 3.41 -16.42
N PHE A 15 13.17 2.36 -15.90
CA PHE A 15 13.14 2.08 -14.47
C PHE A 15 14.54 1.87 -13.92
N MET A 16 15.35 1.02 -14.56
CA MET A 16 16.71 0.74 -14.11
C MET A 16 17.61 1.99 -14.14
N SER A 17 17.47 2.86 -15.16
CA SER A 17 18.19 4.14 -15.21
C SER A 17 17.84 5.03 -14.02
N ARG A 18 16.55 5.19 -13.73
CA ARG A 18 16.08 6.00 -12.59
C ARG A 18 16.46 5.40 -11.25
N LEU A 19 16.42 4.08 -11.12
CA LEU A 19 16.85 3.38 -9.92
C LEU A 19 18.35 3.60 -9.67
N LYS A 20 19.17 3.59 -10.73
CA LYS A 20 20.59 3.90 -10.63
C LYS A 20 20.82 5.35 -10.18
N GLU A 21 20.18 6.32 -10.82
CA GLU A 21 20.27 7.74 -10.45
C GLU A 21 19.87 7.95 -8.98
N PHE A 22 18.77 7.33 -8.55
CA PHE A 22 18.33 7.34 -7.15
C PHE A 22 19.36 6.70 -6.22
N SER A 23 19.93 5.55 -6.60
CA SER A 23 20.94 4.83 -5.81
C SER A 23 22.27 5.58 -5.70
N ASP A 24 22.65 6.36 -6.71
CA ASP A 24 23.88 7.17 -6.67
C ASP A 24 23.67 8.44 -5.81
N ALA A 25 22.47 9.02 -5.87
CA ALA A 25 22.11 10.22 -5.11
C ALA A 25 21.81 9.95 -3.63
N ASN A 26 21.54 8.69 -3.25
CA ASN A 26 21.15 8.28 -1.92
C ASN A 26 22.08 7.16 -1.41
N SER A 27 22.14 6.91 -0.10
CA SER A 27 22.92 5.79 0.46
C SER A 27 22.17 4.45 0.31
N VAL A 28 21.89 4.05 -0.94
CA VAL A 28 21.12 2.85 -1.28
C VAL A 28 22.03 1.87 -2.02
N THR A 29 21.93 0.58 -1.68
CA THR A 29 22.62 -0.49 -2.39
C THR A 29 21.59 -1.43 -3.02
N VAL A 30 21.75 -1.69 -4.33
CA VAL A 30 20.88 -2.58 -5.10
C VAL A 30 21.63 -3.86 -5.39
N HIS A 31 20.99 -5.01 -5.11
CA HIS A 31 21.55 -6.33 -5.37
C HIS A 31 20.68 -7.10 -6.36
N THR A 32 21.32 -7.77 -7.30
CA THR A 32 20.65 -8.76 -8.15
C THR A 32 20.39 -10.02 -7.34
N CYS A 33 19.12 -10.39 -7.18
CA CYS A 33 18.77 -11.64 -6.50
C CYS A 33 19.24 -12.84 -7.32
N THR A 34 19.80 -13.83 -6.65
CA THR A 34 20.03 -15.16 -7.20
C THR A 34 18.69 -15.88 -7.44
N ALA A 35 18.75 -16.99 -8.17
CA ALA A 35 17.57 -17.85 -8.39
C ALA A 35 16.97 -18.34 -7.05
N ASP A 36 17.82 -18.62 -6.06
CA ASP A 36 17.40 -19.11 -4.74
C ASP A 36 16.81 -18.00 -3.86
N GLU A 37 17.27 -16.75 -3.98
CA GLU A 37 16.76 -15.60 -3.22
C GLU A 37 15.42 -15.07 -3.74
N THR A 38 15.17 -15.19 -5.04
CA THR A 38 14.00 -14.61 -5.71
C THR A 38 12.65 -15.04 -5.08
N PRO A 39 12.42 -16.32 -4.74
CA PRO A 39 11.23 -16.74 -4.01
C PRO A 39 11.11 -16.09 -2.63
N TRP A 40 12.21 -15.97 -1.89
CA TRP A 40 12.21 -15.42 -0.54
C TRP A 40 11.84 -13.94 -0.49
N VAL A 41 12.33 -13.14 -1.43
CA VAL A 41 11.93 -11.73 -1.55
C VAL A 41 10.42 -11.63 -1.84
N SER A 42 9.91 -12.52 -2.69
CA SER A 42 8.46 -12.59 -2.96
C SER A 42 7.69 -12.94 -1.69
N TYR A 43 8.10 -13.98 -0.95
CA TYR A 43 7.44 -14.40 0.29
C TYR A 43 7.47 -13.30 1.34
N PHE A 44 8.61 -12.64 1.53
CA PHE A 44 8.73 -11.51 2.45
C PHE A 44 7.72 -10.41 2.11
N ARG A 45 7.60 -10.03 0.83
CA ARG A 45 6.65 -9.01 0.37
C ARG A 45 5.18 -9.43 0.54
N PHE A 46 4.83 -10.68 0.23
CA PHE A 46 3.43 -11.14 0.26
C PHE A 46 2.98 -11.61 1.65
N ALA A 47 3.92 -11.89 2.57
CA ALA A 47 3.62 -12.18 3.96
C ALA A 47 3.28 -10.93 4.80
N ALA A 48 3.47 -9.72 4.26
CA ALA A 48 3.29 -8.46 5.00
C ALA A 48 1.90 -8.36 5.67
N ALA A 49 0.81 -8.45 4.89
CA ALA A 49 -0.55 -8.35 5.41
C ALA A 49 -0.90 -9.41 6.49
N PRO A 50 -0.68 -10.72 6.28
CA PRO A 50 -0.94 -11.72 7.31
C PRO A 50 0.00 -11.60 8.51
N ALA A 51 1.25 -11.18 8.33
CA ALA A 51 2.18 -10.93 9.44
C ALA A 51 1.70 -9.78 10.32
N PHE A 52 1.26 -8.66 9.72
CA PHE A 52 0.66 -7.55 10.43
C PHE A 52 -0.56 -7.98 11.24
N ARG A 53 -1.50 -8.70 10.61
CA ARG A 53 -2.69 -9.20 11.31
C ARG A 53 -2.35 -10.12 12.48
N THR A 54 -1.41 -11.05 12.28
CA THR A 54 -0.96 -11.98 13.33
C THR A 54 -0.31 -11.24 14.49
N TRP A 55 0.50 -10.23 14.18
CA TRP A 55 1.12 -9.36 15.19
C TRP A 55 0.08 -8.58 16.00
N CYS A 56 -0.91 -7.95 15.35
CA CYS A 56 -2.00 -7.24 16.04
C CYS A 56 -2.75 -8.15 17.01
N ILE A 57 -3.08 -9.38 16.59
CA ILE A 57 -3.74 -10.38 17.45
C ILE A 57 -2.85 -10.72 18.65
N GLY A 58 -1.57 -11.02 18.41
CA GLY A 58 -0.63 -11.39 19.49
C GLY A 58 -0.40 -10.26 20.50
N MET A 59 -0.50 -9.01 20.04
CA MET A 59 -0.40 -7.82 20.89
C MET A 59 -1.74 -7.37 21.48
N GLY A 60 -2.85 -8.01 21.11
CA GLY A 60 -4.19 -7.58 21.52
C GLY A 60 -4.56 -6.16 21.06
N LEU A 61 -4.07 -5.74 19.90
CA LEU A 61 -4.29 -4.41 19.33
C LEU A 61 -5.26 -4.47 18.15
N GLU A 62 -5.99 -3.38 17.93
CA GLU A 62 -6.83 -3.23 16.74
C GLU A 62 -6.01 -2.72 15.56
N GLY A 63 -5.93 -3.54 14.51
CA GLY A 63 -5.25 -3.22 13.26
C GLY A 63 -6.25 -2.99 12.13
N VAL A 64 -6.02 -1.94 11.35
CA VAL A 64 -6.79 -1.61 10.15
C VAL A 64 -5.88 -1.57 8.93
N SER A 65 -6.47 -1.84 7.76
CA SER A 65 -5.82 -1.73 6.47
C SER A 65 -6.56 -0.71 5.62
N VAL A 66 -5.81 0.12 4.90
CA VAL A 66 -6.34 1.05 3.89
C VAL A 66 -5.56 0.87 2.60
N ASP A 67 -6.28 0.67 1.50
CA ASP A 67 -5.75 0.51 0.15
C ASP A 67 -6.08 1.74 -0.69
N TYR A 68 -5.04 2.44 -1.16
CA TYR A 68 -5.21 3.71 -1.87
C TYR A 68 -4.15 4.01 -2.92
N ALA A 69 -4.46 4.96 -3.79
CA ALA A 69 -3.51 5.60 -4.68
C ALA A 69 -3.50 7.11 -4.42
N LEU A 70 -2.32 7.72 -4.33
CA LEU A 70 -2.18 9.18 -4.23
C LEU A 70 -1.92 9.80 -5.61
N PRO A 71 -2.05 11.13 -5.78
CA PRO A 71 -1.57 11.78 -6.98
C PRO A 71 -0.09 11.48 -7.27
N LYS A 72 0.28 11.39 -8.55
CA LYS A 72 1.68 11.15 -8.94
C LYS A 72 2.55 12.32 -8.45
N GLY A 73 3.69 12.00 -7.85
CA GLY A 73 4.60 13.00 -7.29
C GLY A 73 4.28 13.40 -5.84
N GLU A 74 3.22 12.85 -5.23
CA GLU A 74 3.02 12.96 -3.80
C GLU A 74 4.04 12.07 -3.06
N GLU A 75 4.84 12.70 -2.21
CA GLU A 75 5.92 12.04 -1.48
C GLU A 75 5.53 11.75 -0.03
N LYS A 76 4.55 12.47 0.52
CA LYS A 76 4.15 12.33 1.91
C LYS A 76 3.09 11.25 2.07
N PRO A 77 3.15 10.45 3.15
CA PRO A 77 2.02 9.64 3.55
C PRO A 77 0.83 10.54 3.92
N PRO A 78 -0.40 10.03 3.83
CA PRO A 78 -1.54 10.66 4.47
C PRO A 78 -1.24 10.91 5.95
N PRO A 79 -1.56 12.09 6.50
CA PRO A 79 -1.31 12.37 7.90
C PRO A 79 -2.08 11.39 8.80
N LEU A 80 -1.46 11.05 9.92
CA LEU A 80 -2.09 10.32 11.01
C LEU A 80 -1.73 11.06 12.31
N PRO A 81 -2.66 11.28 13.24
CA PRO A 81 -2.36 11.97 14.49
C PRO A 81 -1.18 11.34 15.25
N ASP A 82 -0.31 12.19 15.80
CA ASP A 82 0.86 11.71 16.52
C ASP A 82 0.46 10.90 17.75
N GLY A 83 1.17 9.79 17.96
CA GLY A 83 1.04 8.99 19.17
C GLY A 83 -0.18 8.06 19.23
N ILE A 84 -1.07 8.01 18.22
CA ILE A 84 -2.20 7.06 18.21
C ILE A 84 -1.81 5.68 17.67
N ALA A 85 -0.84 5.62 16.76
CA ALA A 85 -0.36 4.36 16.20
C ALA A 85 0.64 3.68 17.13
N ALA A 86 0.45 2.38 17.34
CA ALA A 86 1.45 1.48 17.92
C ALA A 86 2.42 0.97 16.84
N LEU A 87 1.90 0.72 15.63
CA LEU A 87 2.68 0.32 14.45
C LEU A 87 1.99 0.88 13.19
N ARG A 88 2.78 1.35 12.23
CA ARG A 88 2.31 1.82 10.92
C ARG A 88 3.21 1.23 9.85
N MET A 89 2.66 0.37 9.00
CA MET A 89 3.38 -0.36 7.96
C MET A 89 2.84 0.04 6.59
N ARG A 90 3.74 0.51 5.71
CA ARG A 90 3.42 0.82 4.31
C ARG A 90 4.18 -0.11 3.38
N TYR A 91 3.46 -0.66 2.41
CA TYR A 91 4.00 -1.45 1.30
C TYR A 91 3.14 -1.20 0.07
N SER A 92 3.69 -1.39 -1.12
CA SER A 92 3.04 -0.88 -2.33
C SER A 92 3.20 -1.80 -3.53
N HIS A 93 2.39 -1.54 -4.55
CA HIS A 93 2.71 -1.85 -5.93
C HIS A 93 3.35 -0.59 -6.54
N PHE A 94 4.65 -0.43 -6.30
CA PHE A 94 5.38 0.82 -6.59
C PHE A 94 5.15 1.32 -8.02
N GLY A 95 5.24 0.44 -9.02
CA GLY A 95 5.03 0.82 -10.43
C GLY A 95 3.60 1.22 -10.78
N CYS A 96 2.60 0.74 -10.04
CA CYS A 96 1.18 1.02 -10.24
C CYS A 96 0.68 2.18 -9.36
N ASN A 97 1.53 2.72 -8.48
CA ASN A 97 1.18 3.76 -7.51
C ASN A 97 0.00 3.36 -6.59
N VAL A 98 -0.05 2.08 -6.20
CA VAL A 98 -1.01 1.53 -5.23
C VAL A 98 -0.29 1.31 -3.91
N VAL A 99 -0.86 1.79 -2.81
CA VAL A 99 -0.31 1.74 -1.45
C VAL A 99 -1.26 0.97 -0.56
N HIS A 100 -0.69 -0.02 0.14
CA HIS A 100 -1.30 -0.70 1.27
C HIS A 100 -0.72 -0.12 2.54
N GLU A 101 -1.59 0.43 3.37
CA GLU A 101 -1.22 1.03 4.64
C GLU A 101 -1.96 0.35 5.79
N ASP A 102 -1.18 -0.39 6.58
CA ASP A 102 -1.64 -1.14 7.73
C ASP A 102 -1.27 -0.38 9.02
N VAL A 103 -2.25 -0.07 9.85
CA VAL A 103 -2.07 0.72 11.08
C VAL A 103 -2.65 -0.04 12.26
N ALA A 104 -1.81 -0.33 13.25
CA ALA A 104 -2.24 -0.83 14.54
C ALA A 104 -2.32 0.33 15.53
N PHE A 105 -3.46 0.49 16.20
CA PHE A 105 -3.68 1.57 17.13
C PHE A 105 -3.38 1.17 18.58
N LYS A 106 -2.97 2.14 19.40
CA LYS A 106 -2.78 1.94 20.84
C LYS A 106 -4.12 1.70 21.53
N TYR A 107 -4.09 1.08 22.71
CA TYR A 107 -5.27 0.88 23.54
C TYR A 107 -6.03 2.18 23.82
N GLY A 108 -7.37 2.11 23.74
CA GLY A 108 -8.27 3.23 23.99
C GLY A 108 -8.47 4.17 22.80
N VAL A 109 -7.77 3.96 21.68
CA VAL A 109 -8.04 4.65 20.42
C VAL A 109 -9.24 4.00 19.73
N ASP A 110 -10.18 4.80 19.26
CA ASP A 110 -11.25 4.34 18.36
C ASP A 110 -10.64 4.07 16.96
N ALA A 111 -10.35 2.79 16.68
CA ALA A 111 -9.74 2.39 15.42
C ALA A 111 -10.64 2.66 14.21
N HIS A 112 -11.97 2.62 14.38
CA HIS A 112 -12.89 2.89 13.29
C HIS A 112 -12.85 4.37 12.91
N SER A 113 -12.96 5.27 13.90
CA SER A 113 -12.83 6.71 13.67
C SER A 113 -11.47 7.05 13.05
N ALA A 114 -10.37 6.52 13.60
CA ALA A 114 -9.03 6.78 13.09
C ALA A 114 -8.82 6.26 11.65
N LYS A 115 -9.45 5.13 11.29
CA LYS A 115 -9.46 4.61 9.91
C LYS A 115 -10.22 5.54 8.97
N MET A 116 -11.36 6.08 9.41
CA MET A 116 -12.13 7.03 8.61
C MET A 116 -11.39 8.34 8.41
N ASP A 117 -10.72 8.85 9.44
CA ASP A 117 -9.87 10.05 9.33
C ASP A 117 -8.73 9.82 8.33
N LEU A 118 -8.09 8.65 8.35
CA LEU A 118 -7.07 8.28 7.37
C LEU A 118 -7.63 8.22 5.94
N LYS A 119 -8.84 7.67 5.75
CA LYS A 119 -9.51 7.66 4.44
C LYS A 119 -9.81 9.07 3.95
N HIS A 120 -10.37 9.94 4.79
CA HIS A 120 -10.63 11.33 4.43
C HIS A 120 -9.33 12.07 4.09
N ALA A 121 -8.27 11.85 4.85
CA ALA A 121 -6.97 12.46 4.56
C ALA A 121 -6.42 12.06 3.18
N VAL A 122 -6.63 10.80 2.75
CA VAL A 122 -6.29 10.37 1.39
C VAL A 122 -7.13 11.13 0.35
N GLU A 123 -8.44 11.27 0.56
CA GLU A 123 -9.33 11.97 -0.36
C GLU A 123 -9.01 13.47 -0.45
N ASP A 124 -8.69 14.11 0.67
CA ASP A 124 -8.28 15.52 0.76
C ASP A 124 -6.96 15.78 0.02
N MET A 125 -6.07 14.78 0.00
CA MET A 125 -4.85 14.80 -0.81
C MET A 125 -5.12 14.51 -2.30
N GLY A 126 -6.38 14.35 -2.72
CA GLY A 126 -6.76 14.02 -4.09
C GLY A 126 -6.54 12.54 -4.46
N GLY A 127 -6.32 11.68 -3.46
CA GLY A 127 -6.15 10.26 -3.62
C GLY A 127 -7.45 9.53 -3.98
N LYS A 128 -7.32 8.25 -4.31
CA LYS A 128 -8.42 7.35 -4.65
C LYS A 128 -8.39 6.12 -3.76
N LEU A 129 -9.58 5.73 -3.33
CA LEU A 129 -9.88 4.60 -2.46
C LEU A 129 -11.10 3.85 -3.04
N PRO A 130 -11.14 2.51 -2.98
CA PRO A 130 -9.98 1.63 -2.88
C PRO A 130 -9.20 1.63 -4.20
N ALA A 131 -7.91 1.31 -4.17
CA ALA A 131 -7.10 1.30 -5.39
C ALA A 131 -7.13 -0.05 -6.13
N GLU A 132 -7.21 -1.18 -5.42
CA GLU A 132 -7.24 -2.51 -6.02
C GLU A 132 -8.14 -3.55 -5.33
N HIS A 133 -8.43 -3.42 -4.03
CA HIS A 133 -9.17 -4.44 -3.28
C HIS A 133 -10.69 -4.42 -3.51
N GLY A 134 -11.19 -3.45 -4.28
CA GLY A 134 -12.61 -3.29 -4.57
C GLY A 134 -13.41 -2.78 -3.38
N HIS A 135 -14.66 -2.39 -3.64
CA HIS A 135 -15.44 -1.60 -2.68
C HIS A 135 -15.98 -2.40 -1.50
N GLY A 136 -16.31 -3.68 -1.72
CA GLY A 136 -16.90 -4.55 -0.71
C GLY A 136 -18.08 -3.88 0.00
N THR A 137 -18.13 -4.02 1.33
CA THR A 137 -19.09 -3.30 2.20
C THR A 137 -18.46 -2.08 2.87
N GLU A 138 -17.17 -1.80 2.61
CA GLU A 138 -16.40 -0.80 3.35
C GLU A 138 -16.32 0.55 2.62
N TYR A 139 -16.39 0.52 1.29
CA TYR A 139 -16.32 1.72 0.47
C TYR A 139 -17.62 1.88 -0.32
N ALA A 140 -18.08 3.12 -0.43
CA ALA A 140 -19.14 3.45 -1.37
C ALA A 140 -18.59 3.33 -2.80
N ALA A 141 -19.20 2.48 -3.61
CA ALA A 141 -18.80 2.35 -5.00
C ALA A 141 -19.29 3.54 -5.84
N PRO A 142 -18.55 3.93 -6.89
CA PRO A 142 -19.05 4.85 -7.91
C PRO A 142 -20.42 4.44 -8.47
N ALA A 143 -21.24 5.42 -8.82
CA ALA A 143 -22.64 5.18 -9.24
C ALA A 143 -22.74 4.27 -10.48
N ASP A 144 -21.80 4.38 -11.42
CA ASP A 144 -21.68 3.53 -12.60
C ASP A 144 -21.33 2.08 -12.22
N ALA A 145 -20.42 1.87 -11.26
CA ALA A 145 -20.12 0.55 -10.74
C ALA A 145 -21.34 -0.08 -10.05
N GLN A 146 -22.06 0.68 -9.23
CA GLN A 146 -23.30 0.21 -8.60
C GLN A 146 -24.38 -0.15 -9.62
N GLN A 147 -24.55 0.67 -10.66
CA GLN A 147 -25.53 0.41 -11.71
C GLN A 147 -25.19 -0.90 -12.43
N ARG A 148 -23.94 -1.06 -12.86
CA ARG A 148 -23.48 -2.28 -13.53
C ARG A 148 -23.71 -3.54 -12.69
N TRP A 149 -23.54 -3.48 -11.37
CA TRP A 149 -23.79 -4.64 -10.50
C TRP A 149 -25.26 -5.00 -10.35
N LYS A 150 -26.17 -4.02 -10.46
CA LYS A 150 -27.62 -4.26 -10.43
C LYS A 150 -28.14 -4.88 -11.73
N ASP A 151 -27.43 -4.64 -12.83
CA ASP A 151 -27.77 -5.15 -14.17
C ASP A 151 -27.25 -6.57 -14.43
N MET A 152 -26.49 -7.15 -13.48
CA MET A 152 -25.99 -8.54 -13.50
C MET A 152 -26.96 -9.50 -12.80
#